data_AF-A0A8J5IUX6-F1
#
_entry.id   AF-A0A8J5IUX6-F1
#
_cell.length_a   1.000
_cell.length_b   1.000
_cell.length_c   1.000
_cell.angle_alpha   90.00
_cell.angle_beta   90.00
_cell.angle_gamma   90.00
#
_symmetry.space_group_name_H-M   'P 1'
#
loop_
_entity.id
_entity.type
_entity.pdbx_description
1 polymer ?
#
loop_
_entity_poly.entity_id
_entity_poly.type
_entity_poly.pdbx_seq_one_letter_code
_entity_poly.pdbx_strand_id
1 'polypeptide(L)'
;MTGRTEGPTWGARSASSLSPSGPSAELEKLLAAATDSTRTQVGAYNDETMVDELLTSTWEPIDPTFDTRSSLASFTQQTTSLNALQSVLTESIDRLVQHRKLVSNRIAELEQDSRRVSSKFQEGLVKPDMLLNMEDLEERFTKVSSSAVTIGDKLSTLDSERSRVLETDELMEALLALNDPSSKLTKSSNRLFNTLHDPNQLHEASQIIKKMSVFSSELSSPTIAYAVAEIERLSQTTENNLLTEFSNEQEKGNLTGMRRCAESLIEYNDKEKVADRYVWNVMCDQLAKYVDQF
;
A
#
# COMPACT_ATOMS: atom_id res chain seq x y z
N MET A 1 -11.96 16.33 19.16
CA MET A 1 -10.97 16.69 20.21
C MET A 1 -10.96 15.58 21.25
N THR A 2 -9.80 15.35 21.88
CA THR A 2 -9.41 14.25 22.81
C THR A 2 -9.16 12.90 22.11
N GLY A 3 -7.96 12.30 22.04
CA GLY A 3 -6.65 12.57 22.65
C GLY A 3 -6.34 11.60 23.80
N ARG A 4 -5.71 10.45 23.49
CA ARG A 4 -4.98 9.52 24.40
C ARG A 4 -4.22 8.52 23.52
N THR A 5 -2.90 8.57 23.32
CA THR A 5 -1.76 8.20 24.18
C THR A 5 -1.88 6.82 24.85
N GLU A 6 -1.41 5.78 24.16
CA GLU A 6 -0.90 4.57 24.81
C GLU A 6 0.44 4.18 24.16
N GLY A 7 1.50 4.34 24.97
CA GLY A 7 2.82 3.76 24.73
C GLY A 7 2.96 2.39 25.41
N PRO A 8 4.08 1.69 25.18
CA PRO A 8 4.12 0.24 24.99
C PRO A 8 4.64 -0.52 26.22
N THR A 9 4.14 -1.73 26.48
CA THR A 9 4.79 -2.64 27.45
C THR A 9 4.71 -4.15 27.09
N TRP A 10 5.89 -4.67 26.76
CA TRP A 10 6.56 -5.93 27.14
C TRP A 10 5.97 -7.33 26.88
N GLY A 11 6.85 -8.19 26.32
CA GLY A 11 6.72 -9.65 26.26
C GLY A 11 7.72 -10.28 25.27
N ALA A 12 9.03 -10.08 25.43
CA ALA A 12 9.95 -11.09 25.97
C ALA A 12 9.91 -12.46 25.27
N ARG A 13 10.79 -12.68 24.28
CA ARG A 13 11.23 -14.01 23.85
C ARG A 13 12.72 -14.02 23.50
N SER A 14 13.47 -14.64 24.41
CA SER A 14 14.66 -15.48 24.23
C SER A 14 15.78 -15.00 23.29
N ALA A 15 16.79 -14.40 23.91
CA ALA A 15 18.16 -14.37 23.39
C ALA A 15 18.68 -15.81 23.29
N SER A 16 18.95 -16.26 22.07
CA SER A 16 19.73 -17.47 21.79
C SER A 16 21.07 -17.03 21.22
N SER A 17 22.11 -17.40 21.95
CA SER A 17 23.52 -17.19 21.68
C SER A 17 23.95 -17.64 20.27
N LEU A 18 24.44 -16.71 19.45
CA LEU A 18 25.38 -17.02 18.37
C LEU A 18 26.64 -16.17 18.55
N SER A 19 27.69 -16.88 18.92
CA SER A 19 29.08 -16.46 19.05
C SER A 19 29.63 -15.82 17.77
N PRO A 20 30.36 -14.68 17.85
CA PRO A 20 31.12 -14.16 16.72
C PRO A 20 32.48 -14.86 16.68
N SER A 21 32.57 -16.03 16.05
CA SER A 21 33.85 -16.63 15.67
C SER A 21 34.39 -15.90 14.44
N GLY A 22 34.94 -14.71 14.66
CA GLY A 22 35.65 -13.95 13.64
C GLY A 22 37.13 -14.39 13.52
N PRO A 23 37.75 -14.22 12.33
CA PRO A 23 39.15 -14.59 12.06
C PRO A 23 40.19 -13.87 12.95
N SER A 24 39.77 -12.89 13.75
CA SER A 24 40.61 -12.18 14.73
C SER A 24 40.91 -13.02 15.98
N ALA A 25 40.02 -13.93 16.39
CA ALA A 25 40.22 -14.73 17.60
C ALA A 25 41.22 -15.89 17.38
N GLU A 26 41.30 -16.44 16.15
CA GLU A 26 42.33 -17.41 15.79
C GLU A 26 43.72 -16.77 15.65
N LEU A 27 43.77 -15.52 15.19
CA LEU A 27 45.01 -14.76 15.06
C LEU A 27 45.62 -14.41 16.43
N GLU A 28 44.78 -14.05 17.41
CA GLU A 28 45.23 -13.86 18.80
C GLU A 28 45.65 -15.18 19.47
N LYS A 29 44.98 -16.29 19.17
CA LYS A 29 45.37 -17.61 19.70
C LYS A 29 46.72 -18.09 19.16
N LEU A 30 47.04 -17.78 17.90
CA LEU A 30 48.35 -18.08 17.30
C LEU A 30 49.46 -17.15 17.82
N LEU A 31 49.16 -15.87 18.08
CA LEU A 31 50.10 -14.93 18.69
C LEU A 31 50.41 -15.27 20.16
N ALA A 32 49.41 -15.72 20.94
CA ALA A 32 49.61 -16.16 22.31
C ALA A 32 50.43 -17.47 22.40
N ALA A 33 50.25 -18.40 21.45
CA ALA A 33 51.06 -19.62 21.39
C ALA A 33 52.52 -19.36 21.01
N ALA A 34 52.78 -18.30 20.23
CA ALA A 34 54.13 -17.90 19.84
C ALA A 34 54.90 -17.18 20.97
N THR A 35 54.21 -16.54 21.91
CA THR A 35 54.83 -15.82 23.04
C THR A 35 55.06 -16.69 24.28
N ASP A 36 54.40 -17.85 24.38
CA ASP A 36 54.57 -18.77 25.52
C ASP A 36 55.74 -19.76 25.31
N SER A 37 56.19 -19.96 24.06
CA SER A 37 57.38 -20.79 23.76
C SER A 37 58.72 -20.12 24.08
N THR A 38 58.75 -18.83 24.45
CA THR A 38 59.99 -18.10 24.72
C THR A 38 60.36 -18.02 26.21
N ARG A 39 59.66 -18.74 27.10
CA ARG A 39 59.93 -18.66 28.55
C ARG A 39 59.84 -19.98 29.31
N THR A 40 60.57 -21.01 28.88
CA THR A 40 61.04 -22.03 29.82
C THR A 40 62.36 -22.62 29.35
N GLN A 41 63.35 -22.69 30.26
CA GLN A 41 64.74 -23.12 30.08
C GLN A 41 65.70 -22.16 29.37
N VAL A 42 65.96 -21.03 30.02
CA VAL A 42 67.33 -20.48 30.05
C VAL A 42 68.13 -21.36 31.01
N GLY A 43 68.49 -22.56 30.56
CA GLY A 43 69.71 -23.20 31.03
C GLY A 43 70.83 -22.50 30.27
N ALA A 44 71.77 -21.89 31.00
CA ALA A 44 72.92 -21.24 30.40
C ALA A 44 73.73 -22.27 29.58
N TYR A 45 73.41 -22.38 28.29
CA TYR A 45 74.23 -23.07 27.31
C TYR A 45 75.48 -22.24 27.14
N ASN A 46 76.54 -22.69 27.81
CA ASN A 46 77.80 -21.99 27.89
C ASN A 46 78.71 -22.73 26.90
N ASP A 47 78.76 -22.25 25.66
CA ASP A 47 79.41 -22.93 24.53
C ASP A 47 80.86 -23.34 24.90
N GLU A 48 81.58 -22.49 25.63
CA GLU A 48 82.95 -22.71 26.10
C GLU A 48 83.12 -23.91 27.07
N THR A 49 82.08 -24.27 27.83
CA THR A 49 82.15 -25.39 28.80
C THR A 49 81.93 -26.74 28.12
N MET A 50 81.18 -26.75 27.01
CA MET A 50 80.99 -27.95 26.18
C MET A 50 82.24 -28.24 25.33
N VAL A 51 82.94 -27.20 24.85
CA VAL A 51 84.22 -27.40 24.15
C VAL A 51 85.31 -27.85 25.12
N ASP A 52 85.37 -27.28 26.32
CA ASP A 52 86.33 -27.75 27.35
C ASP A 52 86.02 -29.18 27.80
N GLU A 53 84.77 -29.62 27.93
CA GLU A 53 84.40 -31.01 28.24
C GLU A 53 84.73 -31.99 27.10
N LEU A 54 84.64 -31.53 25.84
CA LEU A 54 85.06 -32.31 24.66
C LEU A 54 86.59 -32.35 24.48
N LEU A 55 87.31 -31.32 24.91
CA LEU A 55 88.78 -31.24 24.83
C LEU A 55 89.49 -31.81 26.07
N THR A 56 88.81 -31.93 27.20
CA THR A 56 89.28 -32.59 28.44
C THR A 56 88.85 -34.04 28.56
N SER A 57 88.00 -34.54 27.65
CA SER A 57 87.78 -35.97 27.40
C SER A 57 89.10 -36.59 26.93
N THR A 58 89.92 -36.89 27.91
CA THR A 58 91.22 -37.51 27.78
C THR A 58 90.94 -38.88 27.18
N TRP A 59 91.38 -39.03 25.94
CA TRP A 59 91.43 -40.30 25.25
C TRP A 59 92.26 -41.26 26.11
N GLU A 60 91.59 -42.07 26.95
CA GLU A 60 92.26 -43.16 27.65
C GLU A 60 92.65 -44.19 26.58
N PRO A 61 93.95 -44.53 26.43
CA PRO A 61 94.36 -45.58 25.52
C PRO A 61 93.81 -46.90 26.01
N ILE A 62 92.80 -47.41 25.32
CA ILE A 62 92.26 -48.75 25.54
C ILE A 62 93.35 -49.77 25.17
N ASP A 63 93.73 -50.54 26.19
CA ASP A 63 94.04 -51.98 26.20
C ASP A 63 94.47 -52.61 24.85
N PRO A 64 95.63 -53.29 24.73
CA PRO A 64 96.17 -53.82 23.47
C PRO A 64 95.42 -55.02 22.86
N THR A 65 94.11 -55.14 23.09
CA THR A 65 93.20 -56.08 22.41
C THR A 65 92.13 -55.32 21.61
N PHE A 66 92.56 -54.35 20.80
CA PHE A 66 91.71 -53.50 19.96
C PHE A 66 91.23 -54.23 18.69
N ASP A 67 89.96 -54.63 18.66
CA ASP A 67 89.34 -55.37 17.55
C ASP A 67 88.87 -54.41 16.43
N THR A 68 89.80 -54.10 15.52
CA THR A 68 89.68 -53.11 14.42
C THR A 68 88.47 -53.28 13.49
N ARG A 69 87.79 -54.44 13.49
CA ARG A 69 86.67 -54.73 12.58
C ARG A 69 85.35 -54.11 13.03
N SER A 70 85.12 -54.00 14.34
CA SER A 70 83.86 -53.48 14.90
C SER A 70 83.76 -51.95 14.79
N SER A 71 84.86 -51.23 15.01
CA SER A 71 84.90 -49.76 14.91
C SER A 71 84.72 -49.25 13.48
N LEU A 72 85.25 -49.98 12.48
CA LEU A 72 85.05 -49.64 11.07
C LEU A 72 83.59 -49.85 10.65
N ALA A 73 82.93 -50.89 11.20
CA ALA A 73 81.51 -51.14 10.99
C ALA A 73 80.63 -50.05 11.61
N SER A 74 80.92 -49.58 12.82
CA SER A 74 80.19 -48.49 13.47
C SER A 74 80.35 -47.14 12.74
N PHE A 75 81.55 -46.82 12.26
CA PHE A 75 81.79 -45.59 11.48
C PHE A 75 81.11 -45.64 10.09
N THR A 76 81.15 -46.78 9.41
CA THR A 76 80.41 -46.97 8.14
C THR A 76 78.89 -46.94 8.34
N GLN A 77 78.39 -47.45 9.47
CA GLN A 77 76.97 -47.34 9.84
C GLN A 77 76.55 -45.90 10.12
N GLN A 78 77.37 -45.14 10.85
CA GLN A 78 77.09 -43.73 11.18
C GLN A 78 77.12 -42.84 9.93
N THR A 79 78.10 -43.01 9.04
CA THR A 79 78.16 -42.29 7.76
C THR A 79 77.01 -42.66 6.83
N THR A 80 76.56 -43.92 6.83
CA THR A 80 75.35 -44.34 6.10
C THR A 80 74.09 -43.67 6.66
N SER A 81 73.96 -43.57 8.00
CA SER A 81 72.84 -42.87 8.64
C SER A 81 72.82 -41.37 8.37
N LEU A 82 73.99 -40.73 8.31
CA LEU A 82 74.12 -39.31 7.95
C LEU A 82 73.68 -39.10 6.50
N ASN A 83 74.18 -39.91 5.57
CA ASN A 83 73.78 -39.82 4.16
C ASN A 83 72.28 -40.08 3.98
N ALA A 84 71.69 -41.00 4.74
CA ALA A 84 70.25 -41.23 4.75
C ALA A 84 69.47 -40.01 5.28
N LEU A 85 69.93 -39.38 6.36
CA LEU A 85 69.32 -38.17 6.91
C LEU A 85 69.47 -36.97 5.96
N GLN A 86 70.62 -36.83 5.30
CA GLN A 86 70.85 -35.82 4.28
C GLN A 86 69.89 -36.01 3.11
N SER A 87 69.67 -37.25 2.66
CA SER A 87 68.67 -37.56 1.63
C SER A 87 67.25 -37.18 2.06
N VAL A 88 66.85 -37.52 3.30
CA VAL A 88 65.53 -37.16 3.84
C VAL A 88 65.38 -35.65 3.98
N LEU A 89 66.43 -34.94 4.38
CA LEU A 89 66.42 -33.48 4.50
C LEU A 89 66.30 -32.83 3.12
N THR A 90 67.07 -33.31 2.13
CA THR A 90 66.97 -32.84 0.74
C THR A 90 65.56 -33.09 0.18
N GLU A 91 65.00 -34.28 0.39
CA GLU A 91 63.64 -34.60 -0.03
C GLU A 91 62.59 -33.70 0.67
N SER A 92 62.78 -33.43 1.96
CA SER A 92 61.88 -32.55 2.73
C SER A 92 61.95 -31.09 2.25
N ILE A 93 63.15 -30.61 1.90
CA ILE A 93 63.35 -29.28 1.31
C ILE A 93 62.67 -29.21 -0.06
N ASP A 94 62.83 -30.22 -0.91
CA ASP A 94 62.19 -30.28 -2.23
C ASP A 94 60.66 -30.29 -2.12
N ARG A 95 60.11 -31.09 -1.19
CA ARG A 95 58.67 -31.11 -0.89
C ARG A 95 58.18 -29.74 -0.42
N LEU A 96 58.94 -29.04 0.42
CA LEU A 96 58.58 -27.71 0.91
C LEU A 96 58.61 -26.67 -0.21
N VAL A 97 59.61 -26.72 -1.11
CA VAL A 97 59.69 -25.84 -2.27
C VAL A 97 58.53 -26.08 -3.23
N GLN A 98 58.17 -27.35 -3.49
CA GLN A 98 57.00 -27.70 -4.29
C GLN A 98 55.71 -27.20 -3.65
N HIS A 99 55.55 -27.37 -2.34
CA HIS A 99 54.38 -26.89 -1.61
C HIS A 99 54.28 -25.36 -1.67
N ARG A 100 55.40 -24.65 -1.47
CA ARG A 100 55.45 -23.18 -1.63
C ARG A 100 55.00 -22.75 -3.02
N LYS A 101 55.47 -23.43 -4.08
CA LYS A 101 55.07 -23.14 -5.46
C LYS A 101 53.58 -23.37 -5.69
N LEU A 102 53.03 -24.47 -5.16
CA LEU A 102 51.61 -24.79 -5.26
C LEU A 102 50.76 -23.74 -4.54
N VAL A 103 51.13 -23.37 -3.32
CA VAL A 103 50.44 -22.33 -2.53
C VAL A 103 50.50 -20.98 -3.26
N SER A 104 51.65 -20.58 -3.79
CA SER A 104 51.76 -19.32 -4.57
C SER A 104 50.87 -19.33 -5.81
N ASN A 105 50.83 -20.44 -6.55
CA ASN A 105 49.93 -20.57 -7.71
C ASN A 105 48.46 -20.50 -7.29
N ARG A 106 48.10 -21.15 -6.18
CA ARG A 106 46.74 -21.15 -5.66
C ARG A 106 46.30 -19.76 -5.20
N ILE A 107 47.19 -18.98 -4.58
CA ILE A 107 46.93 -17.59 -4.20
C ILE A 107 46.66 -16.75 -5.45
N ALA A 108 47.50 -16.86 -6.49
CA ALA A 108 47.31 -16.09 -7.73
C ALA A 108 45.99 -16.39 -8.44
N GLU A 109 45.58 -17.67 -8.46
CA GLU A 109 44.29 -18.09 -9.00
C GLU A 109 43.11 -17.52 -8.19
N LEU A 110 43.15 -17.66 -6.87
CA LEU A 110 42.11 -17.12 -5.98
C LEU A 110 41.99 -15.60 -6.07
N GLU A 111 43.10 -14.89 -6.19
CA GLU A 111 43.08 -13.45 -6.42
C GLU A 111 42.46 -13.08 -7.77
N GLN A 112 42.78 -13.83 -8.82
CA GLN A 112 42.19 -13.61 -10.15
C GLN A 112 40.68 -13.86 -10.14
N ASP A 113 40.23 -14.93 -9.50
CA ASP A 113 38.81 -15.25 -9.38
C ASP A 113 38.08 -14.23 -8.50
N SER A 114 38.69 -13.79 -7.40
CA SER A 114 38.16 -12.71 -6.57
C SER A 114 37.97 -11.41 -7.37
N ARG A 115 38.97 -11.01 -8.18
CA ARG A 115 38.87 -9.85 -9.07
C ARG A 115 37.75 -10.01 -10.11
N ARG A 116 37.59 -11.20 -10.71
CA ARG A 116 36.52 -11.49 -11.68
C ARG A 116 35.14 -11.43 -11.03
N VAL A 117 34.98 -12.05 -9.87
CA VAL A 117 33.71 -12.05 -9.13
C VAL A 117 33.36 -10.63 -8.70
N SER A 118 34.33 -9.87 -8.18
CA SER A 118 34.13 -8.46 -7.80
C SER A 118 33.73 -7.59 -8.99
N SER A 119 34.38 -7.73 -10.15
CA SER A 119 34.01 -7.00 -11.38
C SER A 119 32.59 -7.34 -11.85
N LYS A 120 32.23 -8.62 -11.87
CA LYS A 120 30.87 -9.06 -12.25
C LYS A 120 29.82 -8.56 -11.27
N PHE A 121 30.13 -8.52 -9.98
CA PHE A 121 29.25 -7.97 -8.96
C PHE A 121 29.06 -6.46 -9.15
N GLN A 122 30.14 -5.71 -9.36
CA GLN A 122 30.11 -4.27 -9.64
C GLN A 122 29.28 -3.95 -10.90
N GLU A 123 29.52 -4.67 -12.02
CA GLU A 123 28.73 -4.51 -13.26
C GLU A 123 27.26 -4.89 -13.06
N GLY A 124 27.00 -5.90 -12.21
CA GLY A 124 25.66 -6.28 -11.79
C GLY A 124 24.93 -5.19 -11.01
N LEU A 125 25.66 -4.38 -10.24
CA LEU A 125 25.14 -3.26 -9.44
C LEU A 125 24.94 -1.95 -10.23
N VAL A 126 25.56 -1.78 -11.41
CA VAL A 126 25.31 -0.60 -12.27
C VAL A 126 23.93 -0.67 -12.95
N LYS A 127 23.44 -1.89 -13.25
CA LYS A 127 22.13 -2.10 -13.87
C LYS A 127 20.94 -1.65 -13.00
N PRO A 128 20.89 -1.92 -11.68
CA PRO A 128 19.79 -1.44 -10.85
C PRO A 128 19.78 0.08 -10.66
N ASP A 129 20.92 0.79 -10.71
CA ASP A 129 20.91 2.27 -10.65
C ASP A 129 20.12 2.91 -11.81
N MET A 130 20.16 2.29 -13.00
CA MET A 130 19.36 2.72 -14.15
C MET A 130 17.86 2.41 -14.00
N LEU A 131 17.51 1.39 -13.20
CA LEU A 131 16.13 1.04 -12.83
C LEU A 131 15.62 1.84 -11.61
N LEU A 132 16.55 2.43 -10.84
CA LEU A 132 16.30 3.26 -9.66
C LEU A 132 16.13 4.75 -9.99
N ASN A 133 15.85 5.11 -11.25
CA ASN A 133 15.19 6.38 -11.58
C ASN A 133 13.72 6.41 -11.09
N MET A 134 13.48 5.83 -9.91
CA MET A 134 12.20 5.79 -9.20
C MET A 134 11.73 7.21 -8.89
N GLU A 135 12.64 8.15 -8.66
CA GLU A 135 12.33 9.57 -8.45
C GLU A 135 11.63 10.19 -9.68
N ASP A 136 12.16 10.00 -10.90
CA ASP A 136 11.54 10.51 -12.13
C ASP A 136 10.19 9.82 -12.40
N LEU A 137 10.10 8.52 -12.12
CA LEU A 137 8.85 7.78 -12.24
C LEU A 137 7.82 8.27 -11.22
N GLU A 138 8.21 8.53 -9.98
CA GLU A 138 7.36 9.03 -8.91
C GLU A 138 6.90 10.46 -9.17
N GLU A 139 7.77 11.34 -9.68
CA GLU A 139 7.41 12.69 -10.09
C GLU A 139 6.37 12.66 -11.22
N ARG A 140 6.61 11.84 -12.26
CA ARG A 140 5.67 11.65 -13.36
C ARG A 140 4.36 11.04 -12.90
N PHE A 141 4.41 10.04 -12.01
CA PHE A 141 3.22 9.40 -11.45
C PHE A 141 2.41 10.44 -10.68
N THR A 142 3.04 11.18 -9.77
CA THR A 142 2.40 12.24 -8.99
C THR A 142 1.77 13.31 -9.89
N LYS A 143 2.47 13.72 -10.95
CA LYS A 143 1.95 14.67 -11.94
C LYS A 143 0.71 14.13 -12.66
N VAL A 144 0.75 12.88 -13.10
CA VAL A 144 -0.39 12.23 -13.76
C VAL A 144 -1.56 12.06 -12.78
N SER A 145 -1.31 11.61 -11.56
CA SER A 145 -2.33 11.44 -10.52
C SER A 145 -3.01 12.77 -10.17
N SER A 146 -2.23 13.84 -9.96
CA SER A 146 -2.77 15.17 -9.70
C SER A 146 -3.58 15.71 -10.89
N SER A 147 -3.08 15.52 -12.11
CA SER A 147 -3.83 15.89 -13.32
C SER A 147 -5.11 15.07 -13.47
N ALA A 148 -5.09 13.78 -13.15
CA ALA A 148 -6.26 12.90 -13.24
C ALA A 148 -7.35 13.32 -12.24
N VAL A 149 -6.98 13.68 -11.01
CA VAL A 149 -7.90 14.24 -10.01
C VAL A 149 -8.53 15.53 -10.54
N THR A 150 -7.71 16.46 -11.03
CA THR A 150 -8.20 17.73 -11.58
C THR A 150 -9.15 17.53 -12.78
N ILE A 151 -8.87 16.57 -13.65
CA ILE A 151 -9.75 16.21 -14.77
C ILE A 151 -11.05 15.61 -14.25
N GLY A 152 -10.98 14.74 -13.24
CA GLY A 152 -12.16 14.17 -12.57
C GLY A 152 -13.08 15.25 -12.00
N ASP A 153 -12.53 16.21 -11.27
CA ASP A 153 -13.31 17.31 -10.68
C ASP A 153 -13.96 18.19 -11.76
N LYS A 154 -13.22 18.48 -12.84
CA LYS A 154 -13.75 19.23 -13.99
C LYS A 154 -14.86 18.48 -14.70
N LEU A 155 -14.71 17.17 -14.88
CA LEU A 155 -15.74 16.32 -15.49
C LEU A 155 -16.99 16.25 -14.61
N SER A 156 -16.84 16.09 -13.30
CA SER A 156 -17.97 16.12 -12.37
C SER A 156 -18.70 17.47 -12.39
N THR A 157 -17.96 18.57 -12.45
CA THR A 157 -18.54 19.91 -12.56
C THR A 157 -19.28 20.08 -13.89
N LEU A 158 -18.66 19.66 -14.99
CA LEU A 158 -19.26 19.71 -16.33
C LEU A 158 -20.54 18.87 -16.39
N ASP A 159 -20.52 17.67 -15.81
CA ASP A 159 -21.69 16.79 -15.78
C ASP A 159 -22.85 17.41 -14.99
N SER A 160 -22.56 18.02 -13.84
CA SER A 160 -23.56 18.76 -13.07
C SER A 160 -24.14 19.95 -13.85
N GLU A 161 -23.29 20.69 -14.57
CA GLU A 161 -23.71 21.81 -15.40
C GLU A 161 -24.56 21.33 -16.59
N ARG A 162 -24.14 20.25 -17.25
CA ARG A 162 -24.89 19.64 -18.35
C ARG A 162 -26.26 19.19 -17.88
N SER A 163 -26.35 18.51 -16.75
CA SER A 163 -27.63 18.07 -16.19
C SER A 163 -28.53 19.26 -15.88
N ARG A 164 -27.97 20.35 -15.32
CA ARG A 164 -28.71 21.59 -15.05
C ARG A 164 -29.24 22.25 -16.32
N VAL A 165 -28.41 22.32 -17.37
CA VAL A 165 -28.82 22.89 -18.66
C VAL A 165 -29.94 22.07 -19.29
N LEU A 166 -29.83 20.74 -19.27
CA LEU A 166 -30.88 19.86 -19.81
C LEU A 166 -32.20 20.00 -19.05
N GLU A 167 -32.17 20.06 -17.71
CA GLU A 167 -33.38 20.29 -16.91
C GLU A 167 -33.99 21.67 -17.21
N THR A 168 -33.15 22.70 -17.36
CA THR A 168 -33.61 24.06 -17.68
C THR A 168 -34.22 24.14 -19.08
N ASP A 169 -33.63 23.46 -20.06
CA ASP A 169 -34.14 23.37 -21.43
C ASP A 169 -35.49 22.67 -21.47
N GLU A 170 -35.63 21.54 -20.77
CA GLU A 170 -36.90 20.80 -20.68
C GLU A 170 -38.00 21.64 -20.00
N LEU A 171 -37.67 22.38 -18.94
CA LEU A 171 -38.59 23.32 -18.28
C LEU A 171 -38.93 24.50 -19.19
N MET A 172 -37.97 25.06 -19.93
CA MET A 172 -38.22 26.16 -20.86
C MET A 172 -39.16 25.74 -21.99
N GLU A 173 -38.94 24.56 -22.59
CA GLU A 173 -39.83 24.00 -23.60
C GLU A 173 -41.25 23.79 -23.05
N ALA A 174 -41.38 23.25 -21.84
CA ALA A 174 -42.66 23.06 -21.18
C ALA A 174 -43.37 24.40 -20.94
N LEU A 175 -42.62 25.43 -20.52
CA LEU A 175 -43.15 26.78 -20.29
C LEU A 175 -43.61 27.43 -21.59
N LEU A 176 -42.84 27.31 -22.67
CA LEU A 176 -43.22 27.79 -23.99
C LEU A 176 -44.48 27.08 -24.50
N ALA A 177 -44.59 25.76 -24.29
CA ALA A 177 -45.78 24.99 -24.62
C ALA A 177 -47.00 25.41 -23.80
N LEU A 178 -46.84 25.78 -22.53
CA LEU A 178 -47.90 26.35 -21.69
C LEU A 178 -48.27 27.78 -22.11
N ASN A 179 -47.32 28.51 -22.69
CA ASN A 179 -47.54 29.89 -23.14
C ASN A 179 -48.37 29.97 -24.43
N ASP A 180 -48.42 28.89 -25.22
CA ASP A 180 -49.26 28.82 -26.42
C ASP A 180 -50.70 28.41 -26.04
N PRO A 181 -51.70 29.31 -26.20
CA PRO A 181 -53.09 29.00 -25.89
C PRO A 181 -53.69 27.87 -26.75
N SER A 182 -53.08 27.55 -27.89
CA SER A 182 -53.51 26.47 -28.80
C SER A 182 -53.05 25.08 -28.34
N SER A 183 -52.04 25.04 -27.48
CA SER A 183 -51.37 23.82 -27.00
C SER A 183 -52.26 22.94 -26.09
N LYS A 184 -53.33 23.53 -25.51
CA LYS A 184 -54.28 22.82 -24.63
C LYS A 184 -54.97 21.61 -25.28
N LEU A 185 -54.98 21.52 -26.61
CA LEU A 185 -55.70 20.49 -27.36
C LEU A 185 -54.81 19.36 -27.94
N THR A 186 -53.49 19.48 -27.87
CA THR A 186 -52.57 18.54 -28.53
C THR A 186 -51.52 18.04 -27.55
N LYS A 187 -51.27 16.72 -27.54
CA LYS A 187 -50.12 16.14 -26.84
C LYS A 187 -48.85 16.80 -27.38
N SER A 188 -48.12 17.48 -26.51
CA SER A 188 -46.85 18.10 -26.84
C SER A 188 -45.77 17.03 -27.00
N SER A 189 -44.67 17.32 -27.70
CA SER A 189 -43.48 16.47 -27.65
C SER A 189 -42.82 16.47 -26.26
N ASN A 190 -43.09 17.49 -25.46
CA ASN A 190 -42.52 17.65 -24.13
C ASN A 190 -43.24 16.75 -23.11
N ARG A 191 -42.47 15.92 -22.40
CA ARG A 191 -43.00 14.99 -21.39
C ARG A 191 -43.66 15.72 -20.23
N LEU A 192 -43.03 16.77 -19.70
CA LEU A 192 -43.55 17.52 -18.55
C LEU A 192 -44.94 18.09 -18.84
N PHE A 193 -45.12 18.70 -20.01
CA PHE A 193 -46.41 19.21 -20.45
C PHE A 193 -47.51 18.14 -20.48
N ASN A 194 -47.18 16.96 -21.01
CA ASN A 194 -48.13 15.85 -21.09
C ASN A 194 -48.50 15.30 -19.71
N THR A 195 -47.52 15.18 -18.80
CA THR A 195 -47.76 14.73 -17.42
C THR A 195 -48.66 15.71 -16.66
N LEU A 196 -48.50 17.02 -16.86
CA LEU A 196 -49.35 18.05 -16.25
C LEU A 196 -50.83 17.94 -16.66
N HIS A 197 -51.12 17.36 -17.83
CA HIS A 197 -52.48 17.19 -18.35
C HIS A 197 -53.02 15.76 -18.22
N ASP A 198 -52.26 14.83 -17.60
CA ASP A 198 -52.68 13.45 -17.41
C ASP A 198 -53.25 13.23 -15.98
N PRO A 199 -54.56 12.93 -15.85
CA PRO A 199 -55.17 12.65 -14.55
C PRO A 199 -54.56 11.45 -13.82
N ASN A 200 -53.95 10.49 -14.53
CA ASN A 200 -53.37 9.29 -13.92
C ASN A 200 -52.00 9.54 -13.29
N GLN A 201 -51.36 10.67 -13.60
CA GLN A 201 -50.03 11.04 -13.12
C GLN A 201 -50.08 12.20 -12.14
N LEU A 202 -51.15 12.28 -11.35
CA LEU A 202 -51.41 13.39 -10.43
C LEU A 202 -50.25 13.70 -9.47
N HIS A 203 -49.60 12.67 -8.92
CA HIS A 203 -48.47 12.83 -8.02
C HIS A 203 -47.25 13.44 -8.72
N GLU A 204 -46.92 12.96 -9.93
CA GLU A 204 -45.82 13.48 -10.73
C GLU A 204 -46.11 14.91 -11.22
N ALA A 205 -47.36 15.17 -11.62
CA ALA A 205 -47.83 16.50 -11.99
C ALA A 205 -47.64 17.52 -10.86
N SER A 206 -47.87 17.13 -9.60
CA SER A 206 -47.66 18.01 -8.43
C SER A 206 -46.19 18.41 -8.22
N GLN A 207 -45.25 17.51 -8.50
CA GLN A 207 -43.82 17.81 -8.43
C GLN A 207 -43.39 18.73 -9.57
N ILE A 208 -43.85 18.43 -10.80
CA ILE A 208 -43.54 19.21 -11.99
C ILE A 208 -44.10 20.64 -11.86
N ILE A 209 -45.36 20.79 -11.42
CA ILE A 209 -45.99 22.11 -11.32
C ILE A 209 -45.33 22.98 -10.24
N LYS A 210 -44.85 22.38 -9.14
CA LYS A 210 -44.02 23.10 -8.15
C LYS A 210 -42.72 23.61 -8.75
N LYS A 211 -42.00 22.75 -9.46
CA LYS A 211 -40.75 23.14 -10.16
C LYS A 211 -41.01 24.25 -11.17
N MET A 212 -42.07 24.12 -11.98
CA MET A 212 -42.48 25.12 -12.95
C MET A 212 -42.84 26.46 -12.31
N SER A 213 -43.54 26.44 -11.16
CA SER A 213 -43.88 27.65 -10.41
C SER A 213 -42.63 28.40 -9.96
N VAL A 214 -41.67 27.70 -9.34
CA VAL A 214 -40.37 28.28 -8.93
C VAL A 214 -39.63 28.84 -10.15
N PHE A 215 -39.49 28.05 -11.21
CA PHE A 215 -38.79 28.45 -12.44
C PHE A 215 -39.43 29.68 -13.10
N SER A 216 -40.76 29.73 -13.15
CA SER A 216 -41.49 30.87 -13.73
C SER A 216 -41.33 32.16 -12.91
N SER A 217 -41.18 32.05 -11.59
CA SER A 217 -40.94 33.19 -10.71
C SER A 217 -39.55 33.82 -10.93
N GLU A 218 -38.54 33.00 -11.25
CA GLU A 218 -37.17 33.46 -11.54
C GLU A 218 -37.07 34.18 -12.89
N LEU A 219 -37.90 33.80 -13.87
CA LEU A 219 -37.84 34.36 -15.23
C LEU A 219 -38.47 35.75 -15.38
N SER A 220 -39.38 36.16 -14.49
CA SER A 220 -39.97 37.50 -14.37
C SER A 220 -40.06 38.29 -15.70
N SER A 221 -40.88 37.82 -16.65
CA SER A 221 -41.04 38.45 -17.98
C SER A 221 -42.52 38.59 -18.37
N PRO A 222 -42.95 39.74 -18.92
CA PRO A 222 -44.31 39.90 -19.44
C PRO A 222 -44.66 38.92 -20.56
N THR A 223 -43.67 38.42 -21.30
CA THR A 223 -43.86 37.48 -22.42
C THR A 223 -44.43 36.13 -21.97
N ILE A 224 -44.17 35.73 -20.73
CA ILE A 224 -44.60 34.44 -20.17
C ILE A 224 -45.81 34.56 -19.24
N ALA A 225 -46.46 35.73 -19.19
CA ALA A 225 -47.57 35.99 -18.26
C ALA A 225 -48.73 35.00 -18.43
N TYR A 226 -49.00 34.54 -19.65
CA TYR A 226 -50.02 33.52 -19.90
C TYR A 226 -49.61 32.17 -19.30
N ALA A 227 -48.38 31.72 -19.54
CA ALA A 227 -47.85 30.50 -18.92
C ALA A 227 -47.91 30.57 -17.38
N VAL A 228 -47.55 31.71 -16.77
CA VAL A 228 -47.61 31.88 -15.31
C VAL A 228 -49.05 31.73 -14.79
N ALA A 229 -50.02 32.36 -15.46
CA ALA A 229 -51.44 32.22 -15.10
C ALA A 229 -51.95 30.79 -15.28
N GLU A 230 -51.50 30.10 -16.33
CA GLU A 230 -51.85 28.71 -16.59
C GLU A 230 -51.20 27.76 -15.56
N ILE A 231 -49.95 28.01 -15.16
CA ILE A 231 -49.25 27.29 -14.10
C ILE A 231 -50.04 27.44 -12.79
N GLU A 232 -50.48 28.65 -12.44
CA GLU A 232 -51.29 28.88 -11.23
C GLU A 232 -52.64 28.14 -11.29
N ARG A 233 -53.29 28.13 -12.45
CA ARG A 233 -54.54 27.38 -12.67
C ARG A 233 -54.32 25.86 -12.52
N LEU A 234 -53.27 25.32 -13.13
CA LEU A 234 -52.91 23.90 -13.04
C LEU A 234 -52.49 23.52 -11.62
N SER A 235 -51.80 24.41 -10.93
CA SER A 235 -51.43 24.35 -9.52
C SER A 235 -52.66 24.10 -8.64
N GLN A 236 -53.65 24.99 -8.71
CA GLN A 236 -54.90 24.88 -7.95
C GLN A 236 -55.72 23.63 -8.35
N THR A 237 -55.72 23.28 -9.64
CA THR A 237 -56.42 22.08 -10.13
C THR A 237 -55.80 20.81 -9.56
N THR A 238 -54.47 20.71 -9.59
CA THR A 238 -53.70 19.58 -9.09
C THR A 238 -53.88 19.43 -7.58
N GLU A 239 -53.83 20.54 -6.84
CA GLU A 239 -54.06 20.56 -5.40
C GLU A 239 -55.47 20.05 -5.05
N ASN A 240 -56.51 20.56 -5.71
CA ASN A 240 -57.89 20.13 -5.48
C ASN A 240 -58.11 18.66 -5.83
N ASN A 241 -57.50 18.18 -6.91
CA ASN A 241 -57.55 16.77 -7.28
C ASN A 241 -56.87 15.89 -6.23
N LEU A 242 -55.70 16.29 -5.72
CA LEU A 242 -55.01 15.56 -4.65
C LEU A 242 -55.79 15.55 -3.34
N LEU A 243 -56.43 16.67 -2.97
CA LEU A 243 -57.30 16.74 -1.79
C LEU A 243 -58.59 15.91 -1.95
N THR A 244 -59.08 15.77 -3.17
CA THR A 244 -60.24 14.92 -3.49
C THR A 244 -59.85 13.44 -3.42
N GLU A 245 -58.73 13.05 -4.02
CA GLU A 245 -58.20 11.69 -3.91
C GLU A 245 -57.85 11.33 -2.46
N PHE A 246 -57.29 12.27 -1.70
CA PHE A 246 -57.06 12.08 -0.26
C PHE A 246 -58.36 11.77 0.48
N SER A 247 -59.43 12.54 0.24
CA SER A 247 -60.75 12.28 0.82
C SER A 247 -61.32 10.92 0.39
N ASN A 248 -61.20 10.56 -0.89
CA ASN A 248 -61.66 9.28 -1.43
C ASN A 248 -60.94 8.09 -0.77
N GLU A 249 -59.62 8.19 -0.60
CA GLU A 249 -58.82 7.15 0.04
C GLU A 249 -59.07 7.06 1.55
N GLN A 250 -59.38 8.19 2.20
CA GLN A 250 -59.80 8.22 3.60
C GLN A 250 -61.15 7.51 3.79
N GLU A 251 -62.14 7.76 2.93
CA GLU A 251 -63.45 7.10 2.96
C GLU A 251 -63.33 5.59 2.77
N LYS A 252 -62.44 5.14 1.86
CA LYS A 252 -62.13 3.72 1.64
C LYS A 252 -61.33 3.08 2.78
N GLY A 253 -60.82 3.86 3.74
CA GLY A 253 -59.92 3.41 4.79
C GLY A 253 -58.52 3.00 4.30
N ASN A 254 -58.11 3.43 3.09
CA ASN A 254 -56.81 3.10 2.52
C ASN A 254 -55.72 4.07 3.01
N LEU A 255 -55.07 3.71 4.12
CA LEU A 255 -54.00 4.51 4.71
C LEU A 255 -52.79 4.71 3.79
N THR A 256 -52.49 3.75 2.91
CA THR A 256 -51.35 3.84 1.99
C THR A 256 -51.62 4.85 0.88
N GLY A 257 -52.82 4.84 0.30
CA GLY A 257 -53.25 5.82 -0.70
C GLY A 257 -53.32 7.23 -0.10
N MET A 258 -53.90 7.33 1.10
CA MET A 258 -53.97 8.58 1.87
C MET A 258 -52.57 9.15 2.16
N ARG A 259 -51.62 8.29 2.58
CA ARG A 259 -50.22 8.71 2.80
C ARG A 259 -49.58 9.25 1.53
N ARG A 260 -49.73 8.56 0.40
CA ARG A 260 -49.15 9.02 -0.88
C ARG A 260 -49.70 10.39 -1.30
N CYS A 261 -51.01 10.60 -1.16
CA CYS A 261 -51.62 11.91 -1.44
C CYS A 261 -51.10 12.99 -0.48
N ALA A 262 -50.97 12.66 0.81
CA ALA A 262 -50.41 13.57 1.81
C ALA A 262 -48.94 13.92 1.51
N GLU A 263 -48.11 12.95 1.14
CA GLU A 263 -46.71 13.18 0.77
C GLU A 263 -46.60 14.14 -0.41
N SER A 264 -47.38 13.92 -1.48
CA SER A 264 -47.43 14.85 -2.62
C SER A 264 -47.93 16.24 -2.23
N LEU A 265 -48.98 16.35 -1.41
CA LEU A 265 -49.51 17.64 -0.95
C LEU A 265 -48.53 18.39 -0.03
N ILE A 266 -47.79 17.69 0.83
CA ILE A 266 -46.79 18.27 1.74
C ILE A 266 -45.54 18.70 0.97
N GLU A 267 -45.10 17.89 0.00
CA GLU A 267 -44.01 18.27 -0.88
C GLU A 267 -44.40 19.47 -1.72
N TYR A 268 -45.67 19.56 -2.13
CA TYR A 268 -46.20 20.62 -2.95
C TYR A 268 -46.44 21.94 -2.19
N ASN A 269 -47.08 21.91 -1.01
CA ASN A 269 -47.61 23.07 -0.30
C ASN A 269 -47.50 22.96 1.25
N ASP A 270 -47.95 24.00 1.95
CA ASP A 270 -47.99 24.05 3.41
C ASP A 270 -48.82 22.91 4.02
N LYS A 271 -48.20 22.24 5.01
CA LYS A 271 -48.66 21.00 5.66
C LYS A 271 -50.05 21.10 6.28
N GLU A 272 -50.53 22.32 6.53
CA GLU A 272 -51.79 22.60 7.23
C GLU A 272 -53.02 22.15 6.43
N LYS A 273 -53.03 22.32 5.10
CA LYS A 273 -54.19 21.97 4.28
C LYS A 273 -54.55 20.48 4.32
N VAL A 274 -53.56 19.60 4.43
CA VAL A 274 -53.78 18.15 4.54
C VAL A 274 -54.39 17.81 5.90
N ALA A 275 -53.89 18.44 6.98
CA ALA A 275 -54.41 18.25 8.33
C ALA A 275 -55.85 18.78 8.44
N ASP A 276 -56.12 19.97 7.92
CA ASP A 276 -57.46 20.57 7.89
C ASP A 276 -58.44 19.69 7.12
N ARG A 277 -58.02 19.16 5.97
CA ARG A 277 -58.84 18.25 5.16
C ARG A 277 -59.16 16.96 5.91
N TYR A 278 -58.18 16.38 6.61
CA TYR A 278 -58.39 15.17 7.41
C TYR A 278 -59.40 15.41 8.53
N VAL A 279 -59.22 16.49 9.31
CA VAL A 279 -60.11 16.86 10.41
C VAL A 279 -61.52 17.15 9.89
N TRP A 280 -61.62 17.88 8.78
CA TRP A 280 -62.90 18.16 8.11
C TRP A 280 -63.65 16.87 7.76
N ASN A 281 -62.98 15.93 7.08
CA ASN A 281 -63.59 14.65 6.70
C ASN A 281 -64.08 13.86 7.92
N VAL A 282 -63.29 13.77 8.99
CA VAL A 282 -63.67 13.08 10.24
C VAL A 282 -64.90 13.73 10.89
N MET A 283 -64.94 15.06 10.94
CA MET A 283 -66.07 15.80 11.51
C MET A 283 -67.34 15.60 10.69
N CYS A 284 -67.24 15.62 9.36
CA CYS A 284 -68.35 15.33 8.45
C CYS A 284 -68.90 13.91 8.65
N ASP A 285 -68.04 12.91 8.75
CA ASP A 285 -68.44 11.52 9.00
C ASP A 285 -69.16 11.37 10.34
N GLN A 286 -68.68 12.08 11.37
CA GLN A 286 -69.29 12.04 12.70
C GLN A 286 -70.67 12.71 12.69
N LEU A 287 -70.81 13.84 12.00
CA LEU A 287 -72.10 14.53 11.85
C LEU A 287 -73.10 13.68 11.06
N ALA A 288 -72.67 13.03 9.96
CA ALA A 288 -73.53 12.14 9.17
C ALA A 288 -74.11 11.01 10.03
N LYS A 289 -73.27 10.37 10.86
CA LYS A 289 -73.69 9.31 11.79
C LYS A 289 -74.72 9.78 12.83
N TYR A 290 -74.68 11.04 13.24
CA TYR A 290 -75.67 11.61 14.17
C TYR A 290 -76.99 11.96 13.48
N VAL A 291 -76.96 12.36 12.21
CA VAL A 291 -78.18 12.65 11.43
C VAL A 291 -78.95 11.37 11.11
N ASP A 292 -78.26 10.26 10.83
CA ASP A 292 -78.89 8.96 10.55
C ASP A 292 -79.51 8.28 11.80
N GLN A 293 -79.35 8.87 13.00
CA GLN A 293 -79.92 8.37 14.26
C GLN A 293 -81.26 9.03 14.65
N PHE A 294 -81.77 9.97 13.85
CA PHE A 294 -83.07 10.62 14.01
C PHE A 294 -84.02 10.29 12.84
#